data_AF-A0A1J0EU37-F1
#
_entry.id   AF-A0A1J0EU37-F1
#
_cell.length_a   1.000
_cell.length_b   1.000
_cell.length_c   1.000
_cell.angle_alpha   90.00
_cell.angle_beta   90.00
_cell.angle_gamma   90.00
#
_symmetry.space_group_name_H-M   'P 1'
#
loop_
_entity.id
_entity.type
_entity.pdbx_description
1 polymer ?
#
loop_
_entity_poly.entity_id
_entity_poly.type
_entity_poly.pdbx_seq_one_letter_code
_entity_poly.pdbx_strand_id
1 'polypeptide(L)'
;MVVGLMVFGRMALAGTGGEEFDPIWQSLQGWMQGTLGRVVAGAMILVGLVGGVVRQSIMAFATGVGGGVGLYNSPTVIESIMSATIHPAFV
;
A
#
# COMPACT_ATOMS: atom_id res chain seq x y z
N MET A 1 20.73 -26.77 26.14
CA MET A 1 20.03 -25.60 26.71
C MET A 1 20.33 -24.26 26.01
N VAL A 2 21.06 -24.21 24.88
CA VAL A 2 21.34 -22.94 24.16
C VAL A 2 20.39 -22.71 22.98
N VAL A 3 19.77 -23.75 22.43
CA VAL A 3 18.83 -23.64 21.29
C VAL A 3 17.47 -23.07 21.71
N GLY A 4 17.04 -23.31 22.97
CA GLY A 4 15.77 -22.80 23.48
C GLY A 4 15.71 -21.27 23.61
N LEU A 5 16.86 -20.60 23.81
CA LEU A 5 16.91 -19.14 24.03
C LEU A 5 16.80 -18.33 22.73
N MET A 6 17.10 -18.93 21.58
CA MET A 6 17.01 -18.28 20.26
C MET A 6 15.56 -18.13 19.76
N VAL A 7 14.62 -18.88 20.34
CA VAL A 7 13.20 -18.88 19.93
C VAL A 7 12.39 -17.81 20.69
N PHE A 8 12.87 -17.33 21.84
CA PHE A 8 12.21 -16.27 22.62
C PHE A 8 12.55 -14.84 22.17
N GLY A 9 13.59 -14.66 21.34
CA GLY A 9 14.08 -13.34 20.95
C GLY A 9 13.23 -12.59 19.91
N ARG A 10 12.11 -13.16 19.46
CA ARG A 10 11.20 -12.52 18.50
C ARG A 10 9.74 -12.68 18.87
N MET A 11 9.41 -12.67 20.15
CA MET A 11 8.11 -12.14 20.52
C MET A 11 8.25 -10.62 20.35
N ALA A 12 8.15 -10.18 19.08
CA ALA A 12 7.93 -8.78 18.76
C ALA A 12 6.62 -8.43 19.47
N LEU A 13 6.77 -7.85 20.65
CA LEU A 13 5.69 -7.20 21.38
C LEU A 13 5.31 -5.99 20.53
N ALA A 14 4.56 -6.24 19.46
CA ALA A 14 3.93 -5.19 18.66
C ALA A 14 3.14 -4.35 19.67
N GLY A 15 3.58 -3.12 19.87
CA GLY A 15 3.05 -2.26 20.91
C GLY A 15 1.54 -2.23 20.85
N THR A 16 0.90 -2.27 22.01
CA THR A 16 -0.56 -2.17 22.18
C THR A 16 -1.11 -0.78 21.82
N GLY A 17 -0.37 0.02 21.05
CA GLY A 17 -0.77 1.31 20.50
C GLY A 17 -0.76 1.20 18.98
N GLY A 18 -1.94 1.29 18.38
CA GLY A 18 -2.16 0.99 16.96
C GLY A 18 -3.60 1.22 16.54
N GLU A 19 -4.57 0.93 17.43
CA GLU A 19 -5.99 1.15 17.15
C GLU A 19 -6.36 2.65 17.02
N GLU A 20 -5.55 3.55 17.58
CA GLU A 20 -5.77 4.99 17.48
C GLU A 20 -5.65 5.52 16.04
N PHE A 21 -4.90 4.81 15.19
CA PHE A 21 -4.66 5.19 13.79
C PHE A 21 -5.51 4.40 12.80
N ASP A 22 -6.25 3.38 13.24
CA ASP A 22 -7.20 2.62 12.42
C ASP A 22 -8.25 3.50 11.73
N PRO A 23 -8.92 4.47 12.39
CA PRO A 23 -9.89 5.32 11.70
C PRO A 23 -9.24 6.21 10.64
N ILE A 24 -7.98 6.61 10.84
CA ILE A 24 -7.20 7.37 9.86
C ILE A 24 -6.86 6.48 8.66
N TRP A 25 -6.42 5.25 8.91
CA TRP A 25 -6.14 4.26 7.87
C TRP A 25 -7.39 3.95 7.04
N GLN A 26 -8.53 3.69 7.67
CA GLN A 26 -9.80 3.44 6.98
C GLN A 26 -10.26 4.64 6.13
N SER A 27 -10.06 5.86 6.63
CA SER A 27 -10.36 7.08 5.87
C SER A 27 -9.48 7.21 4.62
N LEU A 28 -8.18 6.94 4.77
CA LEU A 28 -7.23 6.93 3.65
C LEU A 28 -7.58 5.84 2.63
N GLN A 29 -7.95 4.64 3.07
CA GLN A 29 -8.44 3.58 2.20
C GLN A 29 -9.70 4.00 1.43
N GLY A 30 -10.66 4.62 2.12
CA GLY A 30 -11.86 5.19 1.50
C GLY A 30 -11.54 6.23 0.43
N TRP A 31 -10.49 7.04 0.62
CA TRP A 31 -10.05 7.97 -0.42
C TRP A 31 -9.36 7.26 -1.58
N MET A 32 -8.46 6.31 -1.32
CA MET A 32 -7.70 5.59 -2.35
C MET A 32 -8.56 4.68 -3.22
N GLN A 33 -9.57 4.01 -2.65
CA GLN A 33 -10.44 3.07 -3.36
C GLN A 33 -11.78 3.70 -3.80
N GLY A 34 -12.14 4.85 -3.23
CA GLY A 34 -13.39 5.55 -3.50
C GLY A 34 -13.36 6.46 -4.72
N THR A 35 -14.27 7.44 -4.74
CA THR A 35 -14.42 8.39 -5.86
C THR A 35 -13.19 9.29 -6.03
N LEU A 36 -12.53 9.69 -4.94
CA LEU A 36 -11.30 10.47 -4.98
C LEU A 36 -10.17 9.73 -5.69
N GLY A 37 -9.95 8.45 -5.34
CA GLY A 37 -8.92 7.61 -5.97
C GLY A 37 -9.13 7.45 -7.47
N ARG A 38 -10.38 7.34 -7.93
CA ARG A 38 -10.71 7.31 -9.36
C ARG A 38 -10.36 8.61 -10.08
N VAL A 39 -10.67 9.75 -9.46
CA VAL A 39 -10.33 11.07 -10.02
C VAL A 39 -8.82 11.27 -10.07
N VAL A 40 -8.10 10.90 -9.00
CA VAL A 40 -6.63 11.00 -8.94
C VAL A 40 -5.96 10.04 -9.93
N ALA A 41 -6.43 8.81 -10.05
CA ALA A 41 -5.94 7.86 -11.05
C ALA A 41 -6.16 8.38 -12.48
N GLY A 42 -7.34 8.97 -12.75
CA GLY A 42 -7.61 9.64 -14.01
C GLY A 42 -6.65 10.82 -14.28
N ALA A 43 -6.41 11.65 -13.26
CA ALA A 43 -5.46 12.76 -13.36
C ALA A 43 -4.02 12.29 -13.62
N MET A 44 -3.56 11.22 -12.96
CA MET A 44 -2.24 10.64 -13.19
C MET A 44 -2.07 10.12 -14.62
N ILE A 45 -3.11 9.47 -15.17
CA ILE A 45 -3.12 9.00 -16.55
C ILE A 45 -3.10 10.18 -17.52
N LEU A 46 -3.89 11.23 -17.27
CA LEU A 46 -3.90 12.44 -18.10
C LEU A 46 -2.53 13.14 -18.09
N VAL A 47 -1.89 13.28 -16.94
CA VAL A 47 -0.55 13.85 -16.83
C VAL A 47 0.48 13.00 -17.57
N GLY A 48 0.43 11.67 -17.42
CA GLY A 48 1.28 10.73 -18.17
C GLY A 48 1.08 10.82 -19.67
N LEU A 49 -0.17 11.01 -20.13
CA LEU A 49 -0.50 11.21 -21.53
C LEU A 49 0.07 12.52 -22.06
N VAL A 50 -0.15 13.66 -21.37
CA VAL A 50 0.39 14.96 -21.78
C VAL A 50 1.92 14.93 -21.81
N GLY A 51 2.57 14.37 -20.79
CA GLY A 51 4.02 14.18 -20.76
C GLY A 51 4.53 13.25 -21.87
N GLY A 52 3.76 12.22 -22.21
CA GLY A 52 4.04 11.31 -23.31
C GLY A 52 3.92 11.96 -24.68
N VAL A 53 2.94 12.86 -24.89
CA VAL A 53 2.81 13.62 -26.14
C VAL A 53 4.01 14.55 -26.32
N VAL A 54 4.40 15.28 -25.27
CA VAL A 54 5.56 16.20 -25.34
C VAL A 54 6.84 15.45 -25.71
N ARG A 55 7.01 14.21 -25.26
CA ARG A 55 8.21 13.41 -25.48
C ARG A 55 8.06 12.34 -26.56
N GLN A 56 6.95 12.31 -27.28
CA GLN A 56 6.57 11.25 -28.24
C GLN A 56 6.82 9.82 -27.71
N SER A 57 6.53 9.60 -26.42
CA SER A 57 6.88 8.36 -25.72
C SER A 57 5.68 7.71 -25.06
N ILE A 58 5.45 6.44 -25.39
CA ILE A 58 4.42 5.59 -24.80
C ILE A 58 4.76 5.24 -23.34
N MET A 59 6.04 5.25 -22.97
CA MET A 59 6.49 4.89 -21.62
C MET A 59 5.98 5.86 -20.56
N ALA A 60 5.86 7.16 -20.88
CA ALA A 60 5.31 8.15 -19.97
C ALA A 60 3.80 7.97 -19.71
N PHE A 61 3.08 7.40 -20.68
CA PHE A 61 1.70 6.97 -20.47
C PHE A 61 1.66 5.72 -19.57
N ALA A 62 2.52 4.74 -19.84
CA ALA A 62 2.60 3.52 -19.04
C ALA A 62 2.92 3.79 -17.55
N THR A 63 3.77 4.77 -17.25
CA THR A 63 4.04 5.18 -15.86
C THR A 63 2.85 5.89 -15.22
N GLY A 64 2.09 6.71 -15.98
CA GLY A 64 0.85 7.32 -15.50
C GLY A 64 -0.24 6.29 -15.17
N VAL A 65 -0.41 5.29 -16.03
CA VAL A 65 -1.32 4.15 -15.79
C VAL A 65 -0.82 3.30 -14.63
N GLY A 66 0.47 2.99 -14.59
CA GLY A 66 1.09 2.23 -13.50
C GLY A 66 0.93 2.91 -12.15
N GLY A 67 1.05 4.24 -12.08
CA GLY A 67 0.79 5.02 -10.88
C GLY A 67 -0.67 4.95 -10.42
N GLY A 68 -1.63 5.07 -11.34
CA GLY A 68 -3.06 4.96 -11.03
C GLY A 68 -3.47 3.56 -10.55
N VAL A 69 -2.96 2.51 -11.21
CA VAL A 69 -3.18 1.10 -10.79
C VAL A 69 -2.50 0.83 -9.46
N GLY A 70 -1.28 1.35 -9.26
CA GLY A 70 -0.55 1.26 -8.01
C GLY A 70 -1.32 1.89 -6.85
N LEU A 71 -1.89 3.08 -7.04
CA LEU A 71 -2.67 3.79 -6.02
C LEU A 71 -3.88 2.97 -5.54
N TYR A 72 -4.61 2.33 -6.45
CA TYR A 72 -5.76 1.50 -6.09
C TYR A 72 -5.36 0.21 -5.35
N ASN A 73 -4.24 -0.41 -5.74
CA ASN A 73 -3.76 -1.66 -5.13
C ASN A 73 -2.88 -1.45 -3.89
N SER A 74 -2.47 -0.21 -3.61
CA SER A 74 -1.59 0.13 -2.49
C SER A 74 -2.14 -0.33 -1.13
N PRO A 75 -3.43 -0.14 -0.79
CA PRO A 75 -3.97 -0.60 0.49
C PRO A 75 -3.80 -2.11 0.70
N THR A 76 -4.15 -2.89 -0.32
CA THR A 76 -4.08 -4.36 -0.28
C THR A 76 -2.64 -4.86 -0.13
N VAL A 77 -1.69 -4.24 -0.84
CA VAL A 77 -0.27 -4.60 -0.72
C VAL A 77 0.29 -4.22 0.64
N ILE A 78 -0.06 -3.04 1.16
CA ILE A 78 0.39 -2.59 2.49
C ILE A 78 -0.17 -3.52 3.57
N GLU A 79 -1.46 -3.85 3.52
CA GLU A 79 -2.08 -4.77 4.47
C GLU A 79 -1.47 -6.16 4.39
N SER A 80 -1.16 -6.66 3.19
CA SER A 80 -0.49 -7.95 3.01
C SER A 80 0.90 -7.98 3.66
N ILE A 81 1.68 -6.90 3.52
CA ILE A 81 3.03 -6.80 4.10
C ILE A 81 2.97 -6.61 5.63
N MET A 82 2.07 -5.74 6.09
CA MET A 82 1.99 -5.35 7.51
C MET A 82 1.28 -6.41 8.36
N SER A 83 0.27 -7.10 7.83
CA SER A 83 -0.41 -8.21 8.50
C SER A 83 0.44 -9.49 8.53
N ALA A 84 1.34 -9.70 7.57
CA ALA A 84 2.23 -10.85 7.56
C ALA A 84 3.23 -10.88 8.75
N THR A 85 3.42 -9.76 9.45
CA THR A 85 4.19 -9.75 10.71
C THR A 85 3.36 -10.25 11.91
N ILE A 86 2.03 -10.24 11.81
CA ILE A 86 1.08 -10.82 12.78
C ILE A 86 0.40 -12.03 12.13
N HIS A 87 1.18 -13.06 11.85
CA HIS A 87 0.64 -14.40 11.71
C HIS A 87 1.01 -15.17 12.98
N PRO A 88 0.07 -15.36 13.93
CA PRO A 88 0.09 -16.59 14.68
C PRO A 88 -0.17 -17.68 13.63
N ALA A 89 0.92 -18.28 13.11
CA ALA A 89 0.85 -19.68 12.74
C ALA A 89 0.16 -20.42 13.90
N PHE A 90 -0.61 -21.48 13.62
CA PHE A 90 -1.39 -22.29 14.59
C PHE A 90 -2.67 -21.66 15.19
N VAL A 91 -3.74 -21.59 14.39
CA VAL A 91 -5.04 -22.24 14.69
C VAL A 91 -5.57 -22.90 13.42
#